data_AF-A0A0E0BIE6-F1
#
_entry.id   AF-A0A0E0BIE6-F1
#
_cell.length_a   1.000
_cell.length_b   1.000
_cell.length_c   1.000
_cell.angle_alpha   90.00
_cell.angle_beta   90.00
_cell.angle_gamma   90.00
#
_symmetry.space_group_name_H-M   'P 1'
#
loop_
_entity.id
_entity.type
_entity.pdbx_description
1 polymer ?
#
loop_
_entity_poly.entity_id
_entity_poly.type
_entity_poly.pdbx_seq_one_letter_code
_entity_poly.pdbx_strand_id
1 'polypeptide(L)' 'MASFFNGDMLSWWTACRREMIRDQRRSFDGLFIYTAWGIWLQRNARIFNGAYSTVPQVIDSIIAMCKAYEGAHNLVE' A
#
# COMPACT_ATOMS: atom_id res chain seq x y z
N MET A 1 8.76 12.34 19.06
CA MET A 1 7.38 12.08 18.63
C MET A 1 7.13 10.60 18.87
N ALA A 2 6.32 10.24 19.87
CA ALA A 2 6.05 8.83 20.16
C ALA A 2 5.31 8.22 18.98
N SER A 3 5.75 7.06 18.52
CA SER A 3 5.05 6.29 17.49
C SER A 3 3.64 5.98 17.99
N PHE A 4 2.60 6.45 17.27
CA PHE A 4 1.20 6.07 17.54
C PHE A 4 0.91 4.60 17.19
N PHE A 5 1.89 3.86 16.67
CA PHE A 5 1.75 2.47 16.28
C PHE A 5 2.01 1.53 17.46
N ASN A 6 0.92 1.01 18.04
CA ASN A 6 0.96 0.02 19.13
C ASN A 6 1.07 -1.44 18.63
N GLY A 7 1.55 -1.67 17.41
CA GLY A 7 1.62 -3.01 16.80
C GLY A 7 0.36 -3.43 16.04
N ASP A 8 -0.77 -2.76 16.25
CA ASP A 8 -2.00 -3.00 15.51
C ASP A 8 -2.11 -2.09 14.28
N MET A 9 -1.84 -2.69 13.12
CA MET A 9 -1.86 -2.02 11.82
C MET A 9 -3.26 -1.61 11.38
N LEU A 10 -4.30 -2.36 11.76
CA LEU A 10 -5.67 -2.05 11.40
C LEU A 10 -6.19 -0.86 12.20
N SER A 11 -5.92 -0.84 13.51
CA SER A 11 -6.28 0.30 14.36
C SER A 11 -5.56 1.58 13.94
N TRP A 12 -4.26 1.48 13.62
CA TRP A 12 -3.49 2.61 13.11
C TRP A 12 -4.03 3.13 11.79
N TRP A 13 -4.25 2.25 10.81
CA TRP A 13 -4.80 2.61 9.51
C TRP A 13 -6.18 3.28 9.64
N THR A 14 -7.05 2.71 10.49
CA THR A 14 -8.39 3.27 10.75
C THR A 14 -8.31 4.66 11.39
N ALA A 15 -7.38 4.88 12.33
CA ALA A 15 -7.17 6.18 12.93
C ALA A 15 -6.71 7.22 11.91
N CYS A 16 -5.70 6.90 11.09
CA CYS A 16 -5.23 7.78 10.02
C CYS A 16 -6.32 8.10 8.99
N ARG A 17 -7.12 7.10 8.61
CA ARG A 17 -8.24 7.26 7.67
C ARG A 17 -9.31 8.23 8.16
N ARG A 18 -9.55 8.30 9.48
CA ARG A 18 -10.53 9.25 10.07
C ARG A 18 -10.09 10.70 9.90
N GLU A 19 -8.80 10.97 10.00
CA GLU A 19 -8.20 12.31 9.85
C GLU A 19 -8.15 12.79 8.40
N MET A 20 -8.38 11.89 7.43
CA MET A 20 -8.36 12.25 6.02
C MET A 20 -9.65 12.85 5.51
N ILE A 21 -9.51 13.85 4.64
CA ILE A 21 -10.59 14.44 3.85
C ILE A 21 -11.23 13.35 2.98
N ARG A 22 -12.56 13.40 2.82
CA ARG A 22 -13.36 12.36 2.16
C ARG A 22 -12.75 11.89 0.83
N ASP A 23 -12.32 12.81 -0.01
CA ASP A 23 -11.85 12.53 -1.36
C ASP A 23 -10.47 11.83 -1.36
N GLN A 24 -9.66 12.03 -0.31
CA GLN A 24 -8.33 11.41 -0.18
C GLN A 24 -8.37 10.02 0.46
N ARG A 25 -9.48 9.65 1.13
CA ARG A 25 -9.58 8.36 1.83
C ARG A 25 -9.39 7.18 0.90
N ARG A 26 -9.94 7.25 -0.32
CA ARG A 26 -9.82 6.20 -1.33
C ARG A 26 -8.36 5.99 -1.74
N SER A 27 -7.67 7.06 -2.13
CA SER A 27 -6.27 7.00 -2.55
C SER A 27 -5.35 6.50 -1.42
N PHE A 28 -5.64 6.88 -0.18
CA PHE A 28 -4.92 6.39 0.99
C PHE A 28 -5.17 4.91 1.31
N ASP A 29 -6.44 4.48 1.27
CA ASP A 29 -6.81 3.08 1.42
C ASP A 29 -6.09 2.23 0.35
N GLY A 30 -6.06 2.72 -0.91
CA GLY A 30 -5.29 2.13 -2.00
C GLY A 30 -3.81 2.03 -1.68
N LEU A 31 -3.15 3.13 -1.29
CA LEU A 31 -1.74 3.14 -0.93
C LEU A 31 -1.41 2.11 0.15
N PHE A 32 -2.21 2.03 1.21
CA PHE A 32 -2.01 1.10 2.30
C PHE A 32 -2.14 -0.36 1.83
N ILE A 33 -3.23 -0.67 1.11
CA ILE A 33 -3.50 -2.02 0.60
C ILE A 33 -2.41 -2.47 -0.37
N TYR A 34 -2.03 -1.65 -1.35
CA TYR A 34 -1.02 -2.01 -2.34
C TYR A 34 0.38 -2.12 -1.76
N THR A 35 0.68 -1.36 -0.69
CA THR A 35 1.94 -1.52 0.04
C THR A 35 2.00 -2.88 0.73
N ALA A 36 0.96 -3.24 1.50
CA ALA A 36 0.89 -4.55 2.18
C ALA A 36 0.89 -5.70 1.17
N TRP A 37 0.12 -5.57 0.09
CA TRP A 37 0.03 -6.54 -0.99
C TRP A 37 1.37 -6.72 -1.73
N GLY A 38 2.06 -5.64 -2.10
CA GLY A 38 3.34 -5.72 -2.80
C GLY A 38 4.44 -6.37 -1.95
N ILE A 39 4.47 -6.10 -0.65
CA ILE A 39 5.38 -6.79 0.28
C ILE A 39 5.05 -8.29 0.33
N TRP A 40 3.77 -8.65 0.40
CA TRP A 40 3.33 -10.04 0.39
C TRP A 40 3.71 -10.74 -0.92
N LEU A 41 3.51 -10.10 -2.07
CA LEU A 41 3.90 -10.61 -3.38
C LEU A 41 5.40 -10.87 -3.44
N GLN A 42 6.22 -9.92 -2.97
CA GLN A 42 7.67 -10.10 -2.96
C GLN A 42 8.11 -11.26 -2.07
N ARG A 43 7.52 -11.40 -0.88
CA ARG A 43 7.78 -12.54 -0.01
C ARG A 43 7.44 -13.86 -0.70
N ASN A 44 6.31 -13.91 -1.39
CA ASN A 44 5.90 -15.10 -2.13
C ASN A 44 6.80 -15.39 -3.32
N ALA A 45 7.23 -14.37 -4.07
CA ALA A 45 8.18 -14.54 -5.17
C ALA A 45 9.51 -15.15 -4.69
N ARG A 46 10.00 -14.72 -3.52
CA ARG A 46 11.19 -15.31 -2.90
C ARG A 46 10.99 -16.77 -2.51
N ILE A 47 9.84 -17.11 -1.92
CA ILE A 47 9.56 -18.47 -1.41
C ILE A 47 9.28 -19.45 -2.55
N PHE A 48 8.41 -19.08 -3.50
CA PHE A 48 7.90 -20.02 -4.51
C PHE A 48 8.71 -20.00 -5.81
N ASN A 49 9.28 -18.85 -6.18
CA ASN A 49 9.98 -18.69 -7.45
C ASN A 49 11.50 -18.53 -7.28
N GLY A 50 12.02 -18.47 -6.05
CA GLY A 50 13.42 -18.13 -5.78
C GLY A 50 13.83 -16.76 -6.33
N ALA A 51 12.86 -15.89 -6.62
CA ALA A 51 13.10 -14.61 -7.25
C ALA A 51 13.35 -13.53 -6.18
N TYR A 52 14.49 -12.88 -6.27
CA TYR A 52 14.86 -11.79 -5.37
C TYR A 52 14.83 -10.48 -6.14
N SER A 53 14.15 -9.51 -5.55
CA SER A 53 14.12 -8.13 -6.02
C SER A 53 14.68 -7.25 -4.91
N THR A 54 15.43 -6.25 -5.32
CA THR A 54 15.98 -5.23 -4.42
C THR A 54 14.84 -4.39 -3.84
N VAL A 55 15.10 -3.72 -2.72
CA VAL A 55 14.10 -2.84 -2.10
C VAL A 55 13.58 -1.77 -3.08
N PRO A 56 14.43 -1.08 -3.88
CA PRO A 56 13.94 -0.16 -4.89
C PRO A 56 12.98 -0.78 -5.92
N GLN A 57 13.30 -1.97 -6.44
CA GLN A 57 12.43 -2.66 -7.41
C GLN A 57 11.05 -3.00 -6.83
N VAL A 58 11.00 -3.37 -5.55
CA VAL A 58 9.74 -3.66 -4.85
C VAL A 58 8.94 -2.35 -4.67
N ILE A 59 9.61 -1.27 -4.29
CA ILE A 59 8.98 0.05 -4.17
C ILE A 59 8.41 0.51 -5.52
N ASP A 60 9.18 0.38 -6.60
CA ASP A 60 8.74 0.76 -7.95
C ASP A 60 7.50 -0.03 -8.39
N SER A 61 7.47 -1.33 -8.09
CA SER A 61 6.30 -2.18 -8.35
C SER A 61 5.06 -1.74 -7.55
N ILE A 62 5.23 -1.42 -6.27
CA ILE A 62 4.14 -0.88 -5.43
C ILE A 62 3.62 0.45 -5.98
N ILE A 63 4.52 1.37 -6.33
CA ILE A 63 4.17 2.67 -6.92
C ILE A 63 3.40 2.47 -8.23
N ALA A 64 3.82 1.53 -9.08
CA ALA A 64 3.13 1.22 -10.32
C ALA A 64 1.69 0.74 -10.07
N MET A 65 1.49 -0.15 -9.08
CA MET A 65 0.14 -0.61 -8.69
C MET A 65 -0.74 0.53 -8.16
N CYS A 66 -0.18 1.39 -7.30
CA CYS A 66 -0.90 2.57 -6.80
C CYS A 66 -1.32 3.51 -7.94
N LYS A 67 -0.41 3.79 -8.89
CA LYS A 67 -0.72 4.63 -10.07
C LYS A 67 -1.81 4.02 -10.94
N ALA A 68 -1.79 2.70 -11.15
CA ALA A 68 -2.82 2.00 -11.90
C ALA A 68 -4.19 2.09 -11.21
N TYR A 69 -4.23 1.97 -9.88
CA TYR A 69 -5.46 2.10 -9.08
C TYR A 69 -6.07 3.50 -9.14
N GLU A 70 -5.23 4.54 -9.06
CA GLU A 70 -5.67 5.93 -9.23
C GLU A 70 -6.13 6.20 -10.66
N GLY A 71 -5.38 5.73 -11.66
CA GLY A 71 -5.76 5.85 -13.07
C GLY A 71 -7.11 5.18 -13.37
N ALA A 72 -7.38 4.00 -12.82
CA ALA A 72 -8.65 3.32 -12.99
C ALA A 72 -9.85 4.08 -12.38
N HIS A 73 -9.62 4.91 -11.35
CA HIS A 73 -10.65 5.78 -10.80
C HIS A 73 -11.07 6.86 -11.78
N ASN A 74 -10.07 7.54 -12.33
CA ASN A 74 -10.24 8.72 -13.17
C ASN A 74 -10.84 8.38 -14.54
N LEU A 75 -10.89 7.09 -14.90
CA LEU A 75 -11.55 6.61 -16.13
C LEU A 75 -13.04 6.32 -15.92
N VAL A 76 -13.51 6.32 -14.67
CA VAL A 76 -14.89 5.95 -14.30
C VAL A 76 -15.70 7.17 -13.82
N GLU A 77 -15.03 8.27 -13.48
CA GLU A 77 -15.64 9.60 -13.24
C GLU A 77 -15.66 10.45 -14.52
#